data_AF-A0A356JWJ0-F1
#
_entry.id   AF-A0A356JWJ0-F1
#
_cell.length_a   1.000
_cell.length_b   1.000
_cell.length_c   1.000
_cell.angle_alpha   90.00
_cell.angle_beta   90.00
_cell.angle_gamma   90.00
#
_symmetry.space_group_name_H-M   'P 1'
#
loop_
_entity.id
_entity.type
_entity.pdbx_description
1 polymer ?
#
loop_
_entity_poly.entity_id
_entity_poly.type
_entity_poly.pdbx_seq_one_letter_code
_entity_poly.pdbx_strand_id
1 'polypeptide(L)'
;MVNIISVCNREKNNHVNTVENTKTIKESTALLFGNKLNEDKNPMLEYMLANSTDVITRMYTMVSDLSDLELQYKASLRNGILKKYPDFKFQEAEIKQEAPKGLLVTAKMLEVKRTLAEDIEKVQLPKVAAEIGEAKEKGDLKENAEYIAAKEAQHRLNVQLSKLKEELSRAVVFDPTTATTSLVSFGTKVTLQNNIENNEVVYTILGPWESNV
;
A
#
# COMPACT_ATOMS: atom_id res chain seq x y z
N MET A 1 -23.94 14.14 -12.78
CA MET A 1 -23.70 12.68 -12.65
C MET A 1 -22.34 12.36 -12.01
N VAL A 2 -21.22 12.91 -12.48
CA VAL A 2 -19.88 12.70 -11.89
C VAL A 2 -19.83 13.02 -10.38
N ASN A 3 -20.39 14.16 -9.95
CA ASN A 3 -20.53 14.51 -8.53
C ASN A 3 -21.48 13.59 -7.75
N ILE A 4 -22.49 13.01 -8.41
CA ILE A 4 -23.45 12.08 -7.76
C ILE A 4 -22.72 10.79 -7.39
N ILE A 5 -21.87 10.28 -8.29
CA ILE A 5 -21.01 9.12 -8.01
C ILE A 5 -20.09 9.40 -6.82
N SER A 6 -19.47 10.59 -6.77
CA SER A 6 -18.60 11.00 -5.66
C SER A 6 -19.35 11.01 -4.32
N VAL A 7 -20.52 11.66 -4.25
CA VAL A 7 -21.31 11.75 -3.02
C VAL A 7 -21.80 10.37 -2.57
N CYS A 8 -22.36 9.57 -3.48
CA CYS A 8 -22.83 8.22 -3.17
C CYS A 8 -21.68 7.30 -2.72
N ASN A 9 -20.49 7.42 -3.30
CA ASN A 9 -19.32 6.65 -2.85
C ASN A 9 -18.89 7.06 -1.43
N ARG A 10 -18.85 8.36 -1.13
CA ARG A 10 -18.53 8.85 0.22
C ARG A 10 -19.54 8.36 1.26
N GLU A 11 -20.83 8.39 0.95
CA GLU A 11 -21.86 7.89 1.85
C GLU A 11 -21.81 6.37 2.04
N LYS A 12 -21.53 5.62 0.97
CA LYS A 12 -21.29 4.17 1.03
C LYS A 12 -20.10 3.83 1.94
N ASN A 13 -19.01 4.59 1.84
CA ASN A 13 -17.82 4.42 2.68
C ASN A 13 -18.12 4.74 4.16
N ASN A 14 -19.11 5.61 4.42
CA ASN A 14 -19.61 5.92 5.76
C ASN A 14 -20.72 4.97 6.23
N HIS A 15 -20.99 3.88 5.51
CA HIS A 15 -22.05 2.90 5.79
C HIS A 15 -23.48 3.48 5.83
N VAL A 16 -23.72 4.57 5.09
CA VAL A 16 -25.04 5.20 4.95
C VAL A 16 -25.71 4.77 3.64
N ASN A 17 -26.94 4.27 3.73
CA ASN A 17 -27.78 3.88 2.58
C ASN A 17 -27.04 3.02 1.54
N THR A 18 -26.21 2.09 2.00
CA THR A 18 -25.23 1.34 1.19
C THR A 18 -25.85 0.67 -0.03
N VAL A 19 -27.06 0.11 0.09
CA VAL A 19 -27.76 -0.60 -0.99
C VAL A 19 -28.21 0.37 -2.08
N GLU A 20 -28.87 1.47 -1.70
CA GLU A 20 -29.36 2.48 -2.64
C GLU A 20 -28.21 3.22 -3.29
N ASN A 21 -27.20 3.63 -2.52
CA ASN A 21 -26.00 4.26 -3.03
C ASN A 21 -25.25 3.36 -4.02
N THR A 22 -25.13 2.05 -3.74
CA THR A 22 -24.53 1.10 -4.69
C THR A 22 -25.31 1.01 -6.00
N LYS A 23 -26.64 1.02 -5.95
CA LYS A 23 -27.50 1.01 -7.14
C LYS A 23 -27.31 2.30 -7.95
N THR A 24 -27.38 3.46 -7.30
CA THR A 24 -27.20 4.78 -7.93
C THR A 24 -25.82 4.94 -8.55
N ILE A 25 -24.76 4.43 -7.90
CA ILE A 25 -23.40 4.40 -8.46
C ILE A 25 -23.37 3.57 -9.74
N LYS A 26 -23.92 2.34 -9.73
CA LYS A 26 -23.95 1.48 -10.91
C LYS A 26 -24.70 2.12 -12.06
N GLU A 27 -25.89 2.66 -11.82
CA GLU A 27 -26.71 3.33 -12.83
C GLU A 27 -26.04 4.58 -13.40
N SER A 28 -25.48 5.43 -12.53
CA SER A 28 -24.76 6.64 -12.95
C SER A 28 -23.50 6.32 -13.76
N THR A 29 -22.78 5.27 -13.36
CA THR A 29 -21.56 4.81 -14.05
C THR A 29 -21.93 4.21 -15.42
N ALA A 30 -22.99 3.41 -15.49
CA ALA A 30 -23.50 2.87 -16.75
C ALA A 30 -23.94 3.96 -17.74
N LEU A 31 -24.55 5.03 -17.26
CA LEU A 31 -24.97 6.15 -18.11
C LEU A 31 -23.79 6.97 -18.64
N LEU A 32 -22.75 7.16 -17.83
CA LEU A 32 -21.56 7.94 -18.21
C LEU A 32 -20.60 7.15 -19.10
N PHE A 33 -20.36 5.88 -18.78
CA PHE A 33 -19.28 5.09 -19.38
C PHE A 33 -19.78 3.88 -20.20
N GLY A 34 -21.08 3.57 -20.17
CA GLY A 34 -21.68 2.43 -20.85
C GLY A 34 -21.78 1.17 -19.99
N ASN A 35 -22.71 0.27 -20.34
CA ASN A 35 -23.04 -0.95 -19.59
C ASN A 35 -22.07 -2.14 -19.83
N LYS A 36 -21.11 -2.01 -20.75
CA LYS A 36 -20.09 -3.03 -21.06
C LYS A 36 -18.80 -2.34 -21.54
N LEU A 37 -17.65 -2.91 -21.19
CA LEU A 37 -16.27 -2.55 -21.53
C LEU A 37 -15.94 -2.37 -23.05
N ASN A 38 -16.93 -2.22 -23.92
CA ASN A 38 -16.69 -1.96 -25.34
C ASN A 38 -16.41 -0.46 -25.53
N GLU A 39 -15.14 -0.14 -25.84
CA GLU A 39 -14.64 1.21 -26.10
C GLU A 39 -15.47 1.98 -27.15
N ASP A 40 -16.21 1.28 -28.01
CA ASP A 40 -17.01 1.86 -29.09
C ASP A 40 -18.34 2.51 -28.65
N LYS A 41 -18.75 2.40 -27.37
CA LYS A 41 -20.00 3.01 -26.86
C LYS A 41 -19.84 3.66 -25.49
N ASN A 42 -18.81 4.46 -25.30
CA ASN A 42 -18.64 5.29 -24.10
C ASN A 42 -19.20 6.71 -24.38
N PRO A 43 -20.39 7.07 -23.86
CA PRO A 43 -21.05 8.35 -24.17
C PRO A 43 -20.24 9.56 -23.69
N MET A 44 -19.54 9.43 -22.56
CA MET A 44 -18.68 10.49 -22.04
C MET A 44 -17.45 10.70 -22.95
N LEU A 45 -16.84 9.62 -23.43
CA LEU A 45 -15.75 9.70 -24.39
C LEU A 45 -16.22 10.34 -25.70
N GLU A 46 -17.35 9.90 -26.24
CA GLU A 46 -17.93 10.44 -27.47
C GLU A 46 -18.17 11.95 -27.35
N TYR A 47 -18.76 12.38 -26.23
CA TYR A 47 -18.96 13.79 -25.94
C TYR A 47 -17.63 14.56 -25.82
N MET A 48 -16.62 14.00 -25.14
CA MET A 48 -15.29 14.61 -25.05
C MET A 48 -14.67 14.81 -26.44
N LEU A 49 -14.68 13.76 -27.27
CA LEU A 49 -14.06 13.78 -28.60
C LEU A 49 -14.82 14.67 -29.61
N ALA A 50 -16.08 15.01 -29.34
CA ALA A 50 -16.87 15.94 -30.14
C ALA A 50 -16.58 17.42 -29.83
N ASN A 51 -15.85 17.71 -28.75
CA ASN A 51 -15.56 19.07 -28.27
C ASN A 51 -14.07 19.43 -28.40
N SER A 52 -13.70 20.67 -28.03
CA SER A 52 -12.32 21.14 -28.06
C SER A 52 -11.42 20.46 -27.03
N THR A 53 -10.11 20.51 -27.28
CA THR A 53 -9.07 19.95 -26.39
C THR A 53 -9.17 20.49 -24.96
N ASP A 54 -9.54 21.75 -24.75
CA ASP A 54 -9.73 22.34 -23.42
C ASP A 54 -10.91 21.73 -22.63
N VAL A 55 -11.95 21.29 -23.34
CA VAL A 55 -13.10 20.60 -22.73
C VAL A 55 -12.70 19.19 -22.35
N ILE A 56 -11.95 18.50 -23.21
CA ILE A 56 -11.38 17.18 -22.92
C ILE A 56 -10.52 17.26 -21.66
N THR A 57 -9.60 18.22 -21.56
CA THR A 57 -8.74 18.40 -20.38
C THR A 57 -9.58 18.61 -19.12
N ARG A 58 -10.50 19.58 -19.11
CA ARG A 58 -11.33 19.88 -17.92
C ARG A 58 -12.20 18.70 -17.49
N MET A 59 -12.84 18.03 -18.45
CA MET A 59 -13.70 16.89 -18.16
C MET A 59 -12.89 15.68 -17.69
N TYR A 60 -11.74 15.41 -18.30
CA TYR A 60 -10.85 14.34 -17.88
C TYR A 60 -10.29 14.59 -16.49
N THR A 61 -9.86 15.82 -16.17
CA THR A 61 -9.40 16.19 -14.82
C THR A 61 -10.50 15.97 -13.78
N MET A 62 -11.74 16.41 -14.04
CA MET A 62 -12.87 16.18 -13.14
C MET A 62 -13.15 14.69 -12.89
N VAL A 63 -12.91 13.82 -13.88
CA VAL A 63 -13.07 12.36 -13.73
C VAL A 63 -11.85 11.75 -13.03
N SER A 64 -10.66 12.26 -13.33
CA SER A 64 -9.39 11.80 -12.74
C SER A 64 -9.36 12.03 -11.24
N ASP A 65 -9.86 13.18 -10.77
CA ASP A 65 -9.94 13.57 -9.36
C ASP A 65 -10.91 12.71 -8.54
N LEU A 66 -11.74 11.89 -9.19
CA LEU A 66 -12.56 10.91 -8.48
C LEU A 66 -11.68 9.73 -8.00
N SER A 67 -11.33 9.75 -6.72
CA SER A 67 -10.60 8.65 -6.05
C SER A 67 -11.32 7.31 -6.15
N ASP A 68 -12.65 7.32 -6.01
CA ASP A 68 -13.47 6.10 -5.86
C ASP A 68 -14.01 5.56 -7.19
N LEU A 69 -13.51 6.03 -8.33
CA LEU A 69 -13.88 5.53 -9.65
C LEU A 69 -12.96 4.37 -10.05
N GLU A 70 -13.55 3.27 -10.52
CA GLU A 70 -12.79 2.08 -10.93
C GLU A 70 -11.78 2.40 -12.04
N LEU A 71 -10.56 1.86 -11.89
CA LEU A 71 -9.40 2.15 -12.73
C LEU A 71 -9.65 1.90 -14.23
N GLN A 72 -10.52 0.93 -14.53
CA GLN A 72 -10.89 0.57 -15.90
C GLN A 72 -11.58 1.70 -16.67
N TYR A 73 -12.42 2.52 -16.02
CA TYR A 73 -13.11 3.63 -16.70
C TYR A 73 -12.16 4.77 -17.04
N LYS A 74 -11.20 5.04 -16.15
CA LYS A 74 -10.13 6.03 -16.41
C LYS A 74 -9.24 5.59 -17.57
N ALA A 75 -8.86 4.30 -17.59
CA ALA A 75 -8.07 3.73 -18.67
C ALA A 75 -8.79 3.81 -20.03
N SER A 76 -10.10 3.48 -20.06
CA SER A 76 -10.92 3.57 -21.28
C SER A 76 -10.96 4.99 -21.85
N LEU A 77 -11.17 6.01 -21.00
CA LEU A 77 -11.15 7.41 -21.44
C LEU A 77 -9.76 7.82 -21.96
N ARG A 78 -8.69 7.48 -21.23
CA ARG A 78 -7.31 7.82 -21.60
C ARG A 78 -6.94 7.23 -22.97
N ASN A 79 -7.21 5.94 -23.16
CA ASN A 79 -6.94 5.24 -24.42
C ASN A 79 -7.75 5.84 -25.59
N GLY A 80 -9.03 6.13 -25.36
CA GLY A 80 -9.91 6.75 -26.35
C GLY A 80 -9.44 8.14 -26.79
N ILE A 81 -8.99 8.97 -25.85
CA ILE A 81 -8.43 10.29 -26.13
C ILE A 81 -7.12 10.16 -26.93
N LEU A 82 -6.21 9.28 -26.52
CA LEU A 82 -4.93 9.07 -27.21
C LEU A 82 -5.08 8.50 -28.63
N LYS A 83 -6.12 7.70 -28.88
CA LYS A 83 -6.42 7.17 -30.21
C LYS A 83 -6.75 8.27 -31.22
N LYS A 84 -7.42 9.35 -30.78
CA LYS A 84 -7.76 10.50 -31.64
C LYS A 84 -6.70 11.61 -31.57
N TYR A 85 -6.05 11.77 -30.42
CA TYR A 85 -5.05 12.80 -30.14
C TYR A 85 -3.79 12.18 -29.51
N PRO A 86 -2.88 11.61 -30.31
CA PRO A 86 -1.68 10.94 -29.80
C PRO A 86 -0.75 11.85 -28.98
N ASP A 87 -0.70 13.15 -29.32
CA ASP A 87 0.13 14.14 -28.64
C ASP A 87 -0.57 14.83 -27.46
N PHE A 88 -1.74 14.33 -27.03
CA PHE A 88 -2.49 14.93 -25.93
C PHE A 88 -1.78 14.76 -24.60
N LYS A 89 -1.50 15.87 -23.92
CA LYS A 89 -0.86 15.89 -22.61
C LYS A 89 -1.92 15.90 -21.51
N PHE A 90 -2.06 14.78 -20.82
CA PHE A 90 -2.87 14.71 -19.61
C PHE A 90 -2.15 15.47 -18.49
N GLN A 91 -2.85 16.42 -17.85
CA GLN A 91 -2.42 16.94 -16.57
C GLN A 91 -2.66 15.84 -15.54
N GLU A 92 -1.63 15.07 -15.21
CA GLU A 92 -1.69 14.10 -14.13
C GLU A 92 -1.80 14.88 -12.83
N ALA A 93 -3.02 15.02 -12.30
CA ALA A 93 -3.19 15.22 -10.87
C ALA A 93 -2.42 14.07 -10.21
N GLU A 94 -1.50 14.42 -9.31
CA GLU A 94 -0.64 13.47 -8.59
C GLU A 94 -1.43 12.19 -8.32
N ILE A 95 -0.99 11.07 -8.93
CA ILE A 95 -1.54 9.77 -8.58
C ILE A 95 -1.19 9.62 -7.10
N LYS A 96 -2.13 9.95 -6.21
CA LYS A 96 -2.14 9.45 -4.85
C LYS A 96 -2.32 7.95 -5.03
N GLN A 97 -1.21 7.23 -5.25
CA GLN A 97 -1.17 5.81 -4.99
C GLN A 97 -1.70 5.71 -3.57
N GLU A 98 -2.88 5.12 -3.39
CA GLU A 98 -3.31 4.75 -2.04
C GLU A 98 -2.13 3.98 -1.47
N ALA A 99 -1.50 4.56 -0.44
CA ALA A 99 -0.33 3.97 0.18
C ALA A 99 -0.69 2.51 0.45
N PRO A 100 0.13 1.54 0.01
CA PRO A 100 -0.18 0.14 0.22
C PRO A 100 -0.53 -0.03 1.70
N LYS A 101 -1.73 -0.54 1.96
CA LYS A 101 -2.21 -0.76 3.33
C LYS A 101 -1.40 -1.91 3.91
N GLY A 102 -0.20 -1.61 4.41
CA GLY A 102 0.72 -2.60 4.95
C GLY A 102 2.18 -2.16 4.95
N LEU A 103 3.00 -2.94 5.62
CA LEU A 103 4.45 -2.79 5.68
C LEU A 103 5.05 -3.47 4.44
N LEU A 104 5.53 -2.69 3.47
CA LEU A 104 6.22 -3.25 2.31
C LEU A 104 7.55 -3.89 2.72
N VAL A 105 7.76 -5.13 2.29
CA VAL A 105 8.95 -5.94 2.62
C VAL A 105 9.35 -6.77 1.40
N THR A 106 10.63 -7.13 1.28
CA THR A 106 11.04 -8.16 0.31
C THR A 106 10.66 -9.56 0.82
N ALA A 107 10.47 -10.49 -0.11
CA ALA A 107 10.18 -11.89 0.20
C ALA A 107 11.27 -12.51 1.11
N LYS A 108 12.53 -12.17 0.89
CA LYS A 108 13.66 -12.65 1.68
C LYS A 108 13.56 -12.21 3.13
N MET A 109 13.31 -10.92 3.37
CA MET A 109 13.25 -10.40 4.74
C MET A 109 12.01 -10.91 5.49
N LEU A 110 10.89 -11.09 4.79
CA LEU A 110 9.69 -11.70 5.37
C LEU A 110 9.98 -13.10 5.93
N GLU A 111 10.69 -13.93 5.17
CA GLU A 111 11.07 -15.27 5.60
C GLU A 111 11.98 -15.24 6.82
N VAL A 112 13.02 -14.39 6.81
CA VAL A 112 13.93 -14.22 7.95
C VAL A 112 13.17 -13.84 9.22
N LYS A 113 12.25 -12.87 9.12
CA LYS A 113 11.44 -12.41 10.26
C LYS A 113 10.47 -13.48 10.74
N ARG A 114 9.90 -14.28 9.83
CA ARG A 114 9.04 -15.43 10.19
C ARG A 114 9.84 -16.50 10.95
N THR A 115 11.01 -16.87 10.44
CA THR A 115 11.89 -17.85 11.11
C THR A 115 12.33 -17.36 12.49
N LEU A 116 12.64 -16.06 12.63
CA LEU A 116 12.96 -15.47 13.92
C LEU A 116 11.78 -15.56 14.91
N ALA A 117 10.55 -15.30 14.46
CA ALA A 117 9.36 -15.42 15.30
C ALA A 117 9.17 -16.87 15.78
N GLU A 118 9.36 -17.84 14.88
CA GLU A 118 9.26 -19.26 15.21
C GLU A 118 10.36 -19.71 16.18
N ASP A 119 11.59 -19.22 16.02
CA ASP A 119 12.70 -19.52 16.93
C ASP A 119 12.43 -18.98 18.34
N ILE A 120 11.95 -17.73 18.46
CA ILE A 120 11.57 -17.15 19.75
C ILE A 120 10.47 -17.99 20.41
N GLU A 121 9.46 -18.40 19.65
CA GLU A 121 8.30 -19.14 20.17
C GLU A 121 8.61 -20.59 20.54
N LYS A 122 9.36 -21.32 19.70
CA LYS A 122 9.57 -22.76 19.85
C LYS A 122 10.88 -23.12 20.55
N VAL A 123 11.86 -22.22 20.59
CA VAL A 123 13.20 -22.50 21.14
C VAL A 123 13.50 -21.61 22.34
N GLN A 124 13.45 -20.29 22.15
CA GLN A 124 13.93 -19.37 23.18
C GLN A 124 12.99 -19.28 24.39
N LEU A 125 11.67 -19.15 24.18
CA LEU A 125 10.70 -19.08 25.26
C LEU A 125 10.69 -20.35 26.14
N PRO A 126 10.68 -21.58 25.57
CA PRO A 126 10.81 -22.81 26.36
C PRO A 126 12.13 -22.88 27.13
N LYS A 127 13.25 -22.45 26.52
CA LYS A 127 14.56 -22.43 27.18
C LYS A 127 14.56 -21.50 28.40
N VAL A 128 14.06 -20.27 28.25
CA VAL A 128 13.99 -19.33 29.38
C VAL A 128 13.01 -19.82 30.45
N ALA A 129 11.92 -20.50 30.06
CA ALA A 129 11.00 -21.11 31.02
C ALA A 129 11.67 -22.21 31.86
N ALA A 130 12.55 -23.02 31.25
CA ALA A 130 13.35 -24.01 31.95
C ALA A 130 14.35 -23.34 32.92
N GLU A 131 15.06 -22.29 32.47
CA GLU A 131 15.98 -21.51 33.31
C GLU A 131 15.26 -20.90 34.54
N ILE A 132 14.02 -20.41 34.37
CA ILE A 132 13.18 -19.92 35.48
C ILE A 132 12.84 -21.07 36.45
N GLY A 133 12.55 -22.26 35.93
CA GLY A 133 12.28 -23.47 36.73
C GLY A 133 13.49 -23.87 37.58
N GLU A 134 14.66 -23.96 36.97
CA GLU A 134 15.93 -24.27 37.64
C GLU A 134 16.29 -23.21 38.70
N ALA A 135 16.12 -21.93 38.37
CA ALA A 135 16.37 -20.84 39.31
C ALA A 135 15.38 -20.85 40.50
N LYS A 136 14.17 -21.40 40.31
CA LYS A 136 13.15 -21.54 41.35
C LYS A 136 13.46 -22.66 42.34
N GLU A 137 14.09 -23.75 41.89
CA GLU A 137 14.52 -24.86 42.76
C GLU A 137 15.63 -24.46 43.73
N LYS A 138 16.41 -23.41 43.41
CA LYS A 138 17.46 -22.86 44.29
C LYS A 138 16.92 -22.10 45.52
N GLY A 139 15.60 -22.00 45.70
CA GLY A 139 14.94 -21.73 46.98
C GLY A 139 14.85 -20.26 47.43
N ASP A 140 15.79 -19.38 47.06
CA ASP A 140 15.75 -17.96 47.47
C ASP A 140 15.31 -17.01 46.34
N LEU A 141 14.00 -16.90 46.15
CA LEU A 141 13.40 -16.19 45.01
C LEU A 141 13.48 -14.67 45.09
N LYS A 142 13.73 -14.10 46.29
CA LYS A 142 13.71 -12.65 46.49
C LYS A 142 15.03 -11.96 46.18
N GLU A 143 16.15 -12.68 46.29
CA GLU A 143 17.49 -12.15 46.00
C GLU A 143 18.19 -12.85 44.82
N ASN A 144 17.61 -13.92 44.25
CA ASN A 144 18.21 -14.63 43.13
C ASN A 144 18.19 -13.77 41.85
N ALA A 145 19.35 -13.16 41.57
CA ALA A 145 19.60 -12.38 40.36
C ALA A 145 19.34 -13.18 39.07
N GLU A 146 19.58 -14.50 39.08
CA GLU A 146 19.32 -15.38 37.93
C GLU A 146 17.82 -15.49 37.64
N TYR A 147 16.98 -15.59 38.68
CA TYR A 147 15.53 -15.64 38.53
C TYR A 147 14.96 -14.32 37.98
N ILE A 148 15.43 -13.18 38.51
CA ILE A 148 15.01 -11.85 38.05
C ILE A 148 15.43 -11.66 36.59
N ALA A 149 16.68 -11.98 36.25
CA ALA A 149 17.20 -11.86 34.89
C ALA A 149 16.45 -12.75 33.89
N ALA A 150 16.15 -14.00 34.26
CA ALA A 150 15.41 -14.94 33.41
C ALA A 150 13.96 -14.48 33.20
N LYS A 151 13.29 -13.97 34.25
CA LYS A 151 11.94 -13.42 34.13
C LYS A 151 11.90 -12.18 33.24
N GLU A 152 12.92 -11.33 33.33
CA GLU A 152 13.03 -10.16 32.46
C GLU A 152 13.34 -10.55 31.02
N ALA A 153 14.21 -11.54 30.80
CA ALA A 153 14.47 -12.12 29.48
C ALA A 153 13.18 -12.68 28.86
N GLN A 154 12.39 -13.43 29.63
CA GLN A 154 11.09 -13.94 29.19
C GLN A 154 10.15 -12.79 28.79
N HIS A 155 10.08 -11.73 29.58
CA HIS A 155 9.26 -10.56 29.26
C HIS A 155 9.73 -9.90 27.96
N ARG A 156 11.03 -9.66 27.81
CA ARG A 156 11.61 -9.08 26.58
C ARG A 156 11.30 -9.92 25.35
N LEU A 157 11.44 -11.25 25.43
CA LEU A 157 11.12 -12.16 24.33
C LEU A 157 9.63 -12.12 23.95
N ASN A 158 8.73 -12.07 24.93
CA ASN A 158 7.30 -11.94 24.67
C ASN A 158 6.94 -10.61 23.99
N VAL A 159 7.53 -9.50 24.44
CA VAL A 159 7.33 -8.18 23.81
C VAL A 159 7.85 -8.20 22.37
N GLN A 160 9.03 -8.75 22.14
CA GLN A 160 9.60 -8.89 20.80
C GLN A 160 8.72 -9.77 19.91
N LEU A 161 8.27 -10.92 20.40
CA LEU A 161 7.41 -11.83 19.64
C LEU A 161 6.07 -11.18 19.29
N SER A 162 5.44 -10.48 20.23
CA SER A 162 4.18 -9.80 19.99
C SER A 162 4.32 -8.72 18.93
N LYS A 163 5.37 -7.88 19.02
CA LYS A 163 5.66 -6.86 18.01
C LYS A 163 5.92 -7.49 16.64
N LEU A 164 6.70 -8.57 16.58
CA LEU A 164 7.03 -9.25 15.34
C LEU A 164 5.79 -9.88 14.69
N LYS A 165 4.89 -10.49 15.47
CA LYS A 165 3.60 -11.02 14.99
C LYS A 165 2.69 -9.91 14.46
N GLU A 166 2.63 -8.77 15.14
CA GLU A 166 1.86 -7.61 14.68
C GLU A 166 2.39 -7.07 13.35
N GLU A 167 3.72 -6.88 13.23
CA GLU A 167 4.35 -6.41 12.00
C GLU A 167 4.20 -7.43 10.85
N LEU A 168 4.37 -8.73 11.12
CA LEU A 168 4.14 -9.80 10.16
C LEU A 168 2.68 -9.81 9.64
N SER A 169 1.70 -9.52 10.49
CA SER A 169 0.29 -9.48 10.10
C SER A 169 -0.02 -8.36 9.09
N ARG A 170 0.78 -7.30 9.08
CA ARG A 170 0.65 -6.16 8.17
C ARG A 170 1.64 -6.22 7.00
N ALA A 171 2.53 -7.20 6.97
CA ALA A 171 3.58 -7.26 5.98
C ALA A 171 3.03 -7.64 4.59
N VAL A 172 3.42 -6.87 3.58
CA VAL A 172 3.04 -7.08 2.18
C VAL A 172 4.31 -7.26 1.36
N VAL A 173 4.40 -8.37 0.63
CA VAL A 173 5.55 -8.64 -0.23
C VAL A 173 5.50 -7.71 -1.44
N PHE A 174 6.57 -6.96 -1.65
CA PHE A 174 6.73 -6.13 -2.83
C PHE A 174 7.05 -6.98 -4.06
N ASP A 175 6.34 -6.71 -5.17
CA ASP A 175 6.60 -7.30 -6.47
C ASP A 175 7.37 -6.30 -7.36
N PRO A 176 8.65 -6.58 -7.71
CA PRO A 176 9.47 -5.71 -8.54
C PRO A 176 8.88 -5.40 -9.93
N THR A 177 8.01 -6.26 -10.45
CA THR A 177 7.40 -6.08 -11.79
C THR A 177 6.36 -4.96 -11.81
N THR A 178 5.85 -4.56 -10.65
CA THR A 178 4.88 -3.46 -10.50
C THR A 178 5.55 -2.09 -10.37
N ALA A 179 6.87 -2.05 -10.23
CA ALA A 179 7.63 -0.82 -10.04
C ALA A 179 7.72 -0.01 -11.35
N THR A 180 7.42 1.28 -11.27
CA THR A 180 7.57 2.22 -12.40
C THR A 180 8.72 3.18 -12.11
N THR A 181 9.65 3.36 -13.06
CA THR A 181 10.83 4.24 -12.88
C THR A 181 10.52 5.74 -12.99
N SER A 182 9.28 6.09 -13.35
CA SER A 182 8.83 7.49 -13.41
C SER A 182 8.73 8.15 -12.02
N LEU A 183 8.65 7.35 -10.95
CA LEU A 183 8.60 7.84 -9.57
C LEU A 183 9.51 7.00 -8.68
N VAL A 184 10.25 7.66 -7.78
CA VAL A 184 11.02 6.95 -6.74
C VAL A 184 10.06 6.31 -5.74
N SER A 185 10.04 4.98 -5.72
CA SER A 185 9.16 4.16 -4.87
C SER A 185 9.94 3.03 -4.19
N PHE A 186 9.27 2.23 -3.36
CA PHE A 186 9.89 1.07 -2.72
C PHE A 186 10.59 0.16 -3.75
N GLY A 187 11.78 -0.32 -3.41
CA GLY A 187 12.63 -1.13 -4.30
C GLY A 187 13.38 -0.32 -5.36
N THR A 188 13.14 0.99 -5.48
CA THR A 188 13.83 1.83 -6.46
C THR A 188 15.26 2.12 -6.03
N LYS A 189 16.20 1.90 -6.94
CA LYS A 189 17.60 2.31 -6.79
C LYS A 189 17.78 3.70 -7.38
N VAL A 190 18.32 4.62 -6.58
CA VAL A 190 18.57 6.00 -6.96
C VAL A 190 20.06 6.31 -6.83
N THR A 191 20.62 7.00 -7.83
CA THR A 191 21.99 7.51 -7.79
C THR A 191 21.91 9.01 -7.50
N LEU A 192 22.55 9.43 -6.42
CA LEU A 192 22.67 10.83 -6.03
C LEU A 192 24.08 11.30 -6.37
N GLN A 193 24.17 12.40 -7.11
CA GLN A 193 25.44 13.08 -7.38
C GLN A 193 25.61 14.23 -6.39
N ASN A 194 26.70 14.21 -5.63
CA ASN A 194 27.07 15.32 -4.77
C ASN A 194 27.78 16.39 -5.61
N ASN A 195 27.12 17.53 -5.83
CA ASN A 195 27.65 18.64 -6.62
C ASN A 195 28.82 19.40 -5.95
N ILE A 196 29.11 19.13 -4.67
CA ILE A 196 30.21 19.76 -3.92
C ILE A 196 31.45 18.87 -3.94
N GLU A 197 31.29 17.59 -3.62
CA GLU A 197 32.40 16.63 -3.50
C GLU A 197 32.66 15.85 -4.81
N ASN A 198 31.81 16.04 -5.82
CA ASN A 198 31.82 15.35 -7.12
C ASN A 198 31.83 13.81 -7.01
N ASN A 199 31.18 13.29 -5.97
CA ASN A 199 31.06 11.86 -5.69
C ASN A 199 29.63 11.38 -5.97
N GLU A 200 29.51 10.14 -6.41
CA GLU A 200 28.22 9.47 -6.62
C GLU A 200 27.92 8.51 -5.47
N VAL A 201 26.69 8.54 -4.97
CA VAL A 201 26.21 7.63 -3.93
C VAL A 201 24.93 6.96 -4.41
N VAL A 202 24.88 5.64 -4.28
CA VAL A 202 23.73 4.83 -4.70
C VAL A 202 22.93 4.40 -3.48
N TYR A 203 21.66 4.79 -3.43
CA TYR A 203 20.72 4.39 -2.41
C TYR A 203 19.64 3.47 -2.99
N THR A 204 19.10 2.58 -2.15
CA THR A 204 17.92 1.78 -2.49
C THR A 204 16.84 2.09 -1.48
N ILE A 205 15.65 2.47 -1.94
CA ILE A 205 14.54 2.82 -1.07
C ILE A 205 13.88 1.52 -0.62
N LEU A 206 14.02 1.17 0.65
CA LEU A 206 13.48 -0.06 1.24
C LEU A 206 12.66 0.25 2.48
N GLY A 207 11.99 -0.78 2.99
CA GLY A 207 11.14 -0.69 4.18
C GLY A 207 11.96 -0.63 5.47
N PRO A 208 11.32 -0.27 6.59
CA PRO A 208 11.99 -0.17 7.89
C PRO A 208 12.59 -1.49 8.38
N TRP A 209 12.13 -2.64 7.87
CA TRP A 209 12.74 -3.93 8.17
C TRP A 209 14.09 -4.16 7.51
N GLU A 210 14.36 -3.47 6.42
CA GLU A 210 15.51 -3.67 5.54
C GLU A 210 16.46 -2.48 5.55
N SER A 211 16.02 -1.37 6.12
CA SER A 211 16.81 -0.18 6.31
C SER A 211 17.97 -0.51 7.25
N ASN A 212 19.19 -0.50 6.69
CA ASN A 212 20.41 -0.37 7.47
C ASN A 212 20.67 1.13 7.59
N VAL A 213 20.60 1.66 8.82
CA VAL A 213 21.00 3.05 9.13
C VAL A 213 22.52 3.19 9.11
#